data_AF-A0A9X4P0W4-F1
#
_entry.id   AF-A0A9X4P0W4-F1
#
_cell.length_a   1.000
_cell.length_b   1.000
_cell.length_c   1.000
_cell.angle_alpha   90.00
_cell.angle_beta   90.00
_cell.angle_gamma   90.00
#
_symmetry.space_group_name_H-M   'P 1'
#
loop_
_entity.id
_entity.type
_entity.pdbx_description
1 polymer ?
#
loop_
_entity_poly.entity_id
_entity_poly.type
_entity_poly.pdbx_seq_one_letter_code
_entity_poly.pdbx_strand_id
1 'polypeptide(L)'
;MNKLAEEIFGQNIHFWYDGLPIYKDGTYAKELQLSDQLKTVLLLVKDDFYKKEATEYFWYIYSNEQTQDALHEKVRPNIMIRYQSGEFFVRMNISDADFALSLGHVLDFETELREQLEKAIV
;
A
#
# COMPACT_ATOMS: atom_id res chain seq x y z
N MET A 1 1.24 -5.70 -10.96
CA MET A 1 2.23 -5.57 -9.86
C MET A 1 3.21 -6.71 -9.96
N ASN A 2 4.49 -6.46 -9.72
CA ASN A 2 5.52 -7.50 -9.72
C ASN A 2 5.93 -7.81 -8.28
N LYS A 3 6.12 -9.09 -7.97
CA LYS A 3 6.68 -9.52 -6.69
C LYS A 3 8.18 -9.32 -6.71
N LEU A 4 8.71 -8.51 -5.81
CA LEU A 4 10.14 -8.27 -5.66
C LEU A 4 10.79 -9.32 -4.77
N ALA A 5 10.17 -9.59 -3.62
CA ALA A 5 10.71 -10.50 -2.61
C ALA A 5 9.60 -11.07 -1.72
N GLU A 6 9.92 -12.20 -1.09
CA GLU A 6 9.16 -12.80 -0.01
C GLU A 6 10.13 -13.40 0.99
N GLU A 7 10.01 -13.00 2.25
CA GLU A 7 10.95 -13.41 3.31
C GLU A 7 10.18 -13.77 4.58
N ILE A 8 10.74 -14.72 5.34
CA ILE A 8 10.18 -15.18 6.62
C ILE A 8 11.17 -14.83 7.72
N PHE A 9 10.72 -14.06 8.71
CA PHE A 9 11.49 -13.71 9.90
C PHE A 9 10.78 -14.25 11.14
N GLY A 10 11.26 -15.39 11.65
CA GLY A 10 10.58 -16.08 12.74
C GLY A 10 9.19 -16.57 12.32
N GLN A 11 8.13 -16.03 12.94
CA GLN A 11 6.73 -16.36 12.62
C GLN A 11 6.07 -15.34 11.68
N ASN A 12 6.84 -14.36 11.21
CA ASN A 12 6.35 -13.27 10.38
C ASN A 12 6.69 -13.55 8.92
N ILE A 13 5.75 -13.24 8.02
CA ILE A 13 5.99 -13.25 6.58
C ILE A 13 5.91 -11.84 6.01
N HIS A 14 6.86 -11.51 5.14
CA HIS A 14 6.98 -10.20 4.52
C HIS A 14 6.96 -10.35 3.01
N PHE A 15 6.18 -9.51 2.34
CA PHE A 15 6.04 -9.45 0.90
C PHE A 15 6.36 -8.06 0.38
N TRP A 16 7.19 -8.00 -0.66
CA TRP A 16 7.50 -6.75 -1.34
C TRP A 16 7.02 -6.81 -2.78
N TYR A 17 6.32 -5.76 -3.18
CA TYR A 17 5.76 -5.61 -4.52
C TYR A 17 6.13 -4.25 -5.11
N ASP A 18 6.23 -4.18 -6.43
CA ASP A 18 6.31 -2.91 -7.15
C ASP A 18 5.28 -2.81 -8.29
N GLY A 19 5.30 -1.66 -8.95
CA GLY A 19 4.49 -1.44 -10.13
C GLY A 19 3.05 -1.04 -9.82
N LEU A 20 2.79 -0.45 -8.65
CA LEU A 20 1.47 0.10 -8.32
C LEU A 20 1.32 1.52 -8.91
N PRO A 21 0.42 1.75 -9.88
CA PRO A 21 0.18 3.09 -10.42
C PRO A 21 -0.70 3.89 -9.46
N ILE A 22 -0.08 4.76 -8.67
CA ILE A 22 -0.79 5.59 -7.67
C ILE A 22 -0.95 7.04 -8.10
N TYR A 23 -0.33 7.43 -9.23
CA TYR A 23 -0.48 8.75 -9.81
C TYR A 23 -1.15 8.65 -11.18
N LYS A 24 -1.88 9.70 -11.51
CA LYS A 24 -2.35 9.98 -12.87
C LYS A 24 -1.93 11.39 -13.25
N ASP A 25 -1.80 11.65 -14.55
CA ASP A 25 -1.60 13.00 -15.05
C ASP A 25 -2.89 13.83 -14.83
N GLY A 26 -2.78 14.91 -14.05
CA GLY A 26 -3.82 15.91 -13.88
C GLY A 26 -3.59 17.12 -14.80
N THR A 27 -4.50 18.09 -14.76
CA THR A 27 -4.45 19.28 -15.64
C THR A 27 -3.25 20.18 -15.36
N TYR A 28 -2.83 20.26 -14.09
CA TYR A 28 -1.76 21.18 -13.65
C TYR A 28 -0.58 20.46 -13.00
N ALA A 29 -0.82 19.29 -12.41
CA ALA A 29 0.16 18.46 -11.74
C ALA A 29 -0.32 17.01 -11.74
N LYS A 30 0.54 16.08 -11.33
CA LYS A 30 0.11 14.72 -11.04
C LYS A 30 -0.83 14.70 -9.85
N GLU A 31 -1.80 13.81 -9.91
CA GLU A 31 -2.82 13.62 -8.86
C GLU A 31 -2.77 12.18 -8.35
N LEU A 32 -3.03 11.99 -7.05
CA LEU A 32 -3.17 10.64 -6.50
C LEU A 32 -4.42 9.95 -7.08
N GLN A 33 -4.23 8.72 -7.56
CA GLN A 33 -5.26 7.83 -8.08
C GLN A 33 -5.34 6.59 -7.18
N LEU A 34 -6.08 6.69 -6.07
CA LEU A 34 -6.13 5.64 -5.06
C LEU A 34 -7.32 4.69 -5.23
N SER A 35 -8.48 5.19 -5.69
CA SER A 35 -9.71 4.41 -5.86
C SER A 35 -9.51 3.17 -6.73
N ASP A 36 -8.80 3.32 -7.84
CA ASP A 36 -8.60 2.25 -8.82
C ASP A 36 -7.62 1.19 -8.32
N GLN A 37 -6.78 1.56 -7.33
CA GLN A 37 -5.79 0.67 -6.74
C GLN A 37 -6.35 -0.18 -5.61
N LEU A 38 -7.46 0.23 -4.98
CA LEU A 38 -8.06 -0.49 -3.86
C LEU A 38 -8.34 -1.96 -4.20
N LYS A 39 -9.00 -2.22 -5.33
CA LYS A 39 -9.33 -3.58 -5.76
C LYS A 39 -8.07 -4.41 -6.04
N THR A 40 -7.08 -3.80 -6.67
CA THR A 40 -5.81 -4.44 -7.02
C THR A 40 -5.04 -4.88 -5.77
N VAL A 41 -4.95 -4.00 -4.78
CA VAL A 41 -4.27 -4.28 -3.50
C VAL A 41 -5.05 -5.32 -2.70
N LEU A 42 -6.37 -5.21 -2.64
CA LEU A 42 -7.23 -6.17 -1.94
C LEU A 42 -7.05 -7.60 -2.46
N LEU A 43 -7.08 -7.79 -3.78
CA LEU A 43 -6.88 -9.10 -4.40
C LEU A 43 -5.49 -9.67 -4.11
N LEU A 44 -4.45 -8.82 -4.20
CA LEU A 44 -3.08 -9.24 -3.92
C LEU A 44 -2.91 -9.76 -2.50
N VAL A 45 -3.36 -8.96 -1.51
CA VAL A 45 -3.22 -9.30 -0.09
C VAL A 45 -3.99 -10.57 0.23
N LYS A 46 -5.21 -10.70 -0.30
CA LYS A 46 -6.04 -11.90 -0.13
C LYS A 46 -5.35 -13.15 -0.69
N ASP A 47 -4.81 -13.06 -1.89
CA ASP A 47 -4.13 -14.19 -2.54
C ASP A 47 -2.89 -14.62 -1.77
N ASP A 48 -2.12 -13.68 -1.22
CA ASP A 48 -0.96 -14.01 -0.38
C ASP A 48 -1.37 -14.61 0.96
N PHE A 49 -2.39 -14.04 1.62
CA PHE A 49 -2.86 -14.48 2.92
C PHE A 49 -3.29 -15.94 2.91
N TYR A 50 -4.06 -16.38 1.90
CA TYR A 50 -4.55 -17.76 1.84
C TYR A 50 -3.54 -18.78 1.33
N LYS A 51 -2.37 -18.35 0.82
CA LYS A 51 -1.32 -19.28 0.34
C LYS A 51 -0.48 -19.85 1.47
N LYS A 52 -0.35 -19.13 2.59
CA LYS A 52 0.56 -19.50 3.69
C LYS A 52 -0.02 -19.08 5.03
N GLU A 53 0.19 -19.91 6.05
CA GLU A 53 -0.14 -19.59 7.43
C GLU A 53 1.06 -18.94 8.13
N ALA A 54 0.83 -17.80 8.77
CA ALA A 54 1.76 -17.06 9.60
C ALA A 54 1.00 -16.37 10.75
N THR A 55 1.69 -15.96 11.81
CA THR A 55 1.05 -15.18 12.89
C THR A 55 0.93 -13.71 12.54
N GLU A 56 1.88 -13.21 11.74
CA GLU A 56 1.90 -11.84 11.27
C GLU A 56 2.32 -11.79 9.79
N TYR A 57 1.68 -10.89 9.07
CA TYR A 57 1.92 -10.68 7.65
C TYR A 57 2.20 -9.20 7.40
N PHE A 58 3.16 -8.92 6.54
CA PHE A 58 3.56 -7.58 6.17
C PHE A 58 3.60 -7.46 4.65
N TRP A 59 2.93 -6.46 4.09
CA TRP A 59 3.01 -6.13 2.67
C TRP A 59 3.57 -4.73 2.50
N TYR A 60 4.55 -4.60 1.60
CA TYR A 60 5.14 -3.34 1.18
C TYR A 60 4.94 -3.21 -0.33
N ILE A 61 3.98 -2.38 -0.74
CA ILE A 61 3.54 -2.27 -2.13
C ILE A 61 3.97 -0.92 -2.67
N TYR A 62 5.07 -0.91 -3.42
CA TYR A 62 5.68 0.29 -3.95
C TYR A 62 5.04 0.76 -5.26
N SER A 63 5.02 2.09 -5.41
CA SER A 63 4.68 2.73 -6.66
C SER A 63 5.64 2.35 -7.80
N ASN A 64 5.13 2.40 -9.03
CA ASN A 64 5.94 2.43 -10.26
C ASN A 64 6.73 3.74 -10.43
N GLU A 65 6.40 4.79 -9.69
CA GLU A 65 6.97 6.13 -9.82
C GLU A 65 7.74 6.55 -8.57
N GLN A 66 8.66 7.50 -8.76
CA GLN A 66 9.35 8.20 -7.69
C GLN A 66 8.98 9.67 -7.76
N THR A 67 8.77 10.27 -6.60
CA THR A 67 8.68 11.72 -6.44
C THR A 67 9.96 12.23 -5.80
N GLN A 68 10.14 13.54 -5.85
CA GLN A 68 11.23 14.23 -5.19
C GLN A 68 10.61 15.21 -4.20
N ASP A 69 11.07 15.18 -2.95
CA ASP A 69 10.61 16.11 -1.93
C ASP A 69 11.37 17.45 -1.97
N ALA A 70 11.01 18.37 -1.06
CA ALA A 70 11.65 19.67 -0.95
C ALA A 70 13.14 19.61 -0.54
N LEU A 71 13.60 18.48 0.02
CA LEU A 71 14.99 18.23 0.40
C LEU A 71 15.78 17.52 -0.71
N HIS A 72 15.18 17.33 -1.89
CA HIS A 72 15.72 16.61 -3.03
C HIS A 72 15.85 15.10 -2.82
N GLU A 73 15.25 14.54 -1.79
CA GLU A 73 15.24 13.11 -1.53
C GLU A 73 14.26 12.41 -2.48
N LYS A 74 14.68 11.23 -2.97
CA LYS A 74 13.82 10.41 -3.82
C LYS A 74 12.89 9.60 -2.93
N VAL A 75 11.62 9.99 -2.92
CA VAL A 75 10.57 9.26 -2.23
C VAL A 75 9.92 8.32 -3.23
N ARG A 76 9.89 7.02 -2.93
CA ARG A 76 9.05 6.07 -3.66
C ARG A 76 7.81 5.82 -2.81
N PRO A 77 6.65 6.33 -3.20
CA PRO A 77 5.50 6.12 -2.34
C PRO A 77 5.07 4.67 -2.32
N ASN A 78 4.46 4.26 -1.22
CA ASN A 78 4.05 2.89 -1.01
C ASN A 78 2.82 2.79 -0.12
N ILE A 79 2.19 1.62 -0.20
CA ILE A 79 1.18 1.17 0.76
C ILE A 79 1.84 0.10 1.62
N MET A 80 1.76 0.27 2.93
CA MET A 80 2.21 -0.67 3.94
C MET A 80 0.98 -1.27 4.62
N ILE A 81 0.94 -2.59 4.68
CA ILE A 81 -0.16 -3.33 5.31
C ILE A 81 0.46 -4.31 6.29
N ARG A 82 -0.11 -4.37 7.49
CA ARG A 82 0.22 -5.38 8.49
C ARG A 82 -1.05 -6.10 8.92
N TYR A 83 -0.98 -7.41 9.00
CA TYR A 83 -1.97 -8.22 9.71
C TYR A 83 -1.31 -8.83 10.95
N GLN A 84 -1.91 -8.63 12.11
CA GLN A 84 -1.48 -9.23 13.37
C GLN A 84 -2.70 -9.43 14.27
N SER A 85 -2.83 -10.59 14.91
CA SER A 85 -3.85 -10.85 15.94
C SER A 85 -5.30 -10.60 15.49
N GLY A 86 -5.63 -10.84 14.22
CA GLY A 86 -6.98 -10.65 13.69
C GLY A 86 -7.28 -9.25 13.16
N GLU A 87 -6.30 -8.33 13.20
CA GLU A 87 -6.50 -6.93 12.83
C GLU A 87 -5.58 -6.53 11.67
N PHE A 88 -6.12 -5.66 10.80
CA PHE A 88 -5.36 -5.03 9.72
C PHE A 88 -4.98 -3.59 10.08
N PHE A 89 -3.72 -3.25 9.81
CA PHE A 89 -3.20 -1.89 9.84
C PHE A 89 -2.75 -1.51 8.44
N VAL A 90 -3.24 -0.38 7.93
CA VAL A 90 -2.93 0.13 6.59
C VAL A 90 -2.35 1.52 6.74
N ARG A 91 -1.24 1.80 6.06
CA ARG A 91 -0.64 3.13 5.96
C ARG A 91 -0.07 3.40 4.59
N MET A 92 -0.13 4.65 4.15
CA MET A 92 0.60 5.14 2.99
C MET A 92 1.83 5.92 3.42
N ASN A 93 2.96 5.66 2.77
CA ASN A 93 4.13 6.54 2.81
C ASN A 93 4.19 7.29 1.48
N ILE A 94 4.03 8.61 1.51
CA ILE A 94 4.01 9.52 0.35
C ILE A 94 4.79 10.79 0.72
N SER A 95 5.06 11.67 -0.26
CA SER A 95 5.70 12.96 0.04
C SER A 95 4.81 13.83 0.95
N ASP A 96 5.43 14.73 1.71
CA ASP A 96 4.74 15.69 2.57
C ASP A 96 3.77 16.58 1.78
N ALA A 97 4.17 17.04 0.61
CA ALA A 97 3.34 17.83 -0.30
C ALA A 97 2.12 17.03 -0.81
N ASP A 98 2.32 15.79 -1.26
CA ASP A 98 1.23 14.93 -1.73
C ASP A 98 0.23 14.65 -0.60
N PHE A 99 0.74 14.39 0.61
CA PHE A 99 -0.09 14.18 1.79
C PHE A 99 -0.90 15.42 2.16
N ALA A 100 -0.26 16.59 2.22
CA ALA A 100 -0.93 17.83 2.57
C ALA A 100 -2.04 18.20 1.56
N LEU A 101 -1.79 17.97 0.26
CA LEU A 101 -2.75 18.26 -0.81
C LEU A 101 -3.90 17.26 -0.89
N SER A 102 -3.67 16.02 -0.45
CA SER A 102 -4.63 14.92 -0.64
C SER A 102 -5.08 14.27 0.67
N LEU A 103 -4.93 14.97 1.81
CA LEU A 103 -5.13 14.42 3.16
C LEU A 103 -6.41 13.59 3.29
N GLY A 104 -7.56 14.15 2.89
CA GLY A 104 -8.84 13.46 2.97
C GLY A 104 -8.84 12.15 2.18
N HIS A 105 -8.38 12.19 0.92
CA HIS A 105 -8.35 11.01 0.05
C HIS A 105 -7.42 9.90 0.57
N VAL A 106 -6.29 10.27 1.17
CA VAL A 106 -5.35 9.30 1.77
C VAL A 106 -5.99 8.63 2.98
N LEU A 107 -6.60 9.40 3.88
CA LEU A 107 -7.26 8.86 5.08
C LEU A 107 -8.48 7.99 4.73
N ASP A 108 -9.28 8.43 3.75
CA ASP A 108 -10.42 7.67 3.25
C ASP A 108 -9.95 6.34 2.63
N PHE A 109 -8.89 6.37 1.82
CA PHE A 109 -8.31 5.16 1.22
C PHE A 109 -7.74 4.20 2.26
N GLU A 110 -6.93 4.68 3.23
CA GLU A 110 -6.38 3.85 4.30
C GLU A 110 -7.50 3.16 5.10
N THR A 111 -8.57 3.90 5.39
CA THR A 111 -9.74 3.39 6.11
C THR A 111 -10.52 2.37 5.29
N GLU A 112 -10.85 2.70 4.04
CA GLU A 112 -11.63 1.83 3.16
C GLU A 112 -10.88 0.52 2.87
N LEU A 113 -9.59 0.59 2.55
CA LEU A 113 -8.79 -0.60 2.29
C LEU A 113 -8.73 -1.52 3.52
N ARG A 114 -8.55 -0.96 4.72
CA ARG A 114 -8.57 -1.74 5.98
C ARG A 114 -9.91 -2.45 6.17
N GLU A 115 -11.03 -1.74 6.06
CA GLU A 115 -12.36 -2.33 6.24
C GLU A 115 -12.67 -3.42 5.20
N GLN A 116 -12.22 -3.23 3.97
CA GLN A 116 -12.40 -4.22 2.89
C GLN A 116 -11.54 -5.47 3.13
N LEU A 117 -10.33 -5.30 3.66
CA LEU A 117 -9.47 -6.42 4.05
C LEU A 117 -10.07 -7.22 5.21
N GLU A 118 -10.57 -6.53 6.24
CA GLU A 118 -11.27 -7.16 7.37
C GLU A 118 -12.46 -7.98 6.86
N LYS A 119 -13.35 -7.41 6.04
CA LYS A 119 -14.50 -8.12 5.47
C LYS A 119 -14.13 -9.31 4.57
N ALA A 120 -12.97 -9.28 3.93
CA ALA A 120 -12.58 -10.26 2.93
C ALA A 120 -11.79 -11.45 3.49
N ILE A 121 -11.19 -11.29 4.68
CA ILE A 121 -10.23 -12.24 5.26
C ILE A 121 -10.63 -12.69 6.67
N VAL A 122 -11.19 -11.80 7.49
CA VAL A 122 -11.57 -12.05 8.90
C VAL A 122 -13.05 -12.43 8.96
#